data_AF-A0A0J9WJ57-F1
#
_entry.id   AF-A0A0J9WJ57-F1
#
_cell.length_a   1.000
_cell.length_b   1.000
_cell.length_c   1.000
_cell.angle_alpha   90.00
_cell.angle_beta   90.00
_cell.angle_gamma   90.00
#
_symmetry.space_group_name_H-M   'P 1'
#
loop_
_entity.id
_entity.type
_entity.pdbx_description
1 polymer ?
#
loop_
_entity_poly.entity_id
_entity_poly.type
_entity_poly.pdbx_seq_one_letter_code
_entity_poly.pdbx_strand_id
1 'polypeptide(L)'
;MCRLLIQLLEPTLHTIGSLVEVGNNYSVAGRPITHNMNDMHNDLVDSEDDCRNKYVARYLFHLLAKKGHLSAFGFLEDNWSAQSQSLELSCSMPCGTDSFRLWCDDLRPHNILLDHHDNIVAALDWEFAYSAPTQFSLDPPWWLLLQLPELWPSGIDDWSQVYEARLRTWLHAMEDEEWGEGINFPANLSTYLRESWLSGRFWLDYATRKSWAFDTIFRK
;
A
#
# COMPACT_ATOMS: atom_id res chain seq x y z
N MET A 1 12.79 7.38 -9.18
CA MET A 1 11.93 6.55 -8.31
C MET A 1 10.46 6.62 -8.68
N CYS A 2 9.85 7.82 -8.74
CA CYS A 2 8.45 7.99 -9.14
C CYS A 2 8.12 7.30 -10.48
N ARG A 3 8.90 7.59 -11.53
CA ARG A 3 8.79 6.91 -12.83
C ARG A 3 8.88 5.39 -12.77
N LEU A 4 9.80 4.85 -11.96
CA LEU A 4 9.96 3.41 -11.78
C LEU A 4 8.68 2.80 -11.20
N LEU A 5 8.12 3.40 -10.14
CA LEU A 5 6.88 2.90 -9.55
C LEU A 5 5.72 2.94 -10.55
N ILE A 6 5.58 4.02 -11.32
CA ILE A 6 4.55 4.11 -12.36
C ILE A 6 4.68 2.95 -13.37
N GLN A 7 5.89 2.68 -13.84
CA GLN A 7 6.17 1.58 -14.78
C GLN A 7 5.92 0.19 -14.16
N LEU A 8 6.30 -0.01 -12.90
CA LEU A 8 6.09 -1.29 -12.20
C LEU A 8 4.62 -1.59 -11.95
N LEU A 9 3.80 -0.54 -11.79
CA LEU A 9 2.38 -0.65 -11.52
C LEU A 9 1.53 -0.66 -12.81
N GLU A 10 2.13 -0.42 -13.98
CA GLU A 10 1.44 -0.44 -15.27
C GLU A 10 0.86 -1.82 -15.67
N PRO A 11 1.54 -2.95 -15.43
CA PRO A 11 1.01 -4.27 -15.77
C PRO A 11 -0.25 -4.62 -14.96
N THR A 12 -1.26 -5.15 -15.65
CA THR A 12 -2.46 -5.73 -15.04
C THR A 12 -2.36 -7.26 -14.94
N LEU A 13 -2.92 -7.78 -13.86
CA LEU A 13 -3.01 -9.21 -13.57
C LEU A 13 -4.48 -9.57 -13.28
N HIS A 14 -4.86 -10.81 -13.58
CA HIS A 14 -6.26 -11.25 -13.52
C HIS A 14 -6.66 -11.88 -12.17
N THR A 15 -5.68 -12.28 -11.36
CA THR A 15 -5.92 -12.90 -10.05
C THR A 15 -4.96 -12.38 -9.01
N ILE A 16 -5.33 -12.47 -7.73
CA ILE A 16 -4.41 -12.27 -6.60
C ILE A 16 -3.63 -13.57 -6.38
N GLY A 17 -2.32 -13.46 -6.15
CA GLY A 17 -1.49 -14.64 -5.91
C GLY A 17 0.00 -14.38 -6.08
N SER A 18 0.80 -15.40 -5.83
CA SER A 18 2.25 -15.33 -6.06
C SER A 18 2.58 -15.44 -7.54
N LEU A 19 3.68 -14.82 -7.95
CA LEU A 19 4.24 -15.01 -9.28
C LEU A 19 4.89 -16.39 -9.37
N VAL A 20 4.54 -17.15 -10.41
CA VAL A 20 5.10 -18.48 -10.69
C VAL A 20 5.62 -18.51 -12.12
N GLU A 21 6.88 -18.88 -12.27
CA GLU A 21 7.50 -19.10 -13.57
C GLU A 21 6.95 -20.39 -14.21
N VAL A 22 6.47 -20.27 -15.45
CA VAL A 22 5.93 -21.35 -16.27
C VAL A 22 6.64 -21.32 -17.61
N GLY A 23 7.71 -22.12 -17.74
CA GLY A 23 8.59 -22.07 -18.91
C GLY A 23 9.35 -20.75 -18.96
N ASN A 24 9.13 -19.96 -20.02
CA ASN A 24 9.73 -18.62 -20.18
C ASN A 24 8.74 -17.47 -19.86
N ASN A 25 7.57 -17.80 -19.30
CA ASN A 25 6.52 -16.83 -18.95
C ASN A 25 6.25 -16.86 -17.45
N TYR A 26 5.55 -15.84 -16.96
CA TYR A 26 5.06 -15.78 -15.59
C TYR A 26 3.54 -15.96 -15.55
N SER A 27 3.05 -16.59 -14.49
CA SER A 27 1.64 -16.73 -14.18
C SER A 27 1.38 -16.38 -12.72
N VAL A 28 0.12 -16.15 -12.35
CA VAL A 28 -0.26 -15.88 -10.96
C VAL A 28 -0.95 -17.12 -10.40
N ALA A 29 -0.40 -17.69 -9.33
CA ALA A 29 -0.96 -18.89 -8.71
C ALA A 29 -0.71 -18.92 -7.19
N GLY A 30 -1.51 -19.74 -6.51
CA GLY A 30 -1.38 -19.95 -5.06
C GLY A 30 -1.70 -18.70 -4.23
N ARG A 31 -1.38 -18.77 -2.94
CA ARG A 31 -1.51 -17.61 -2.04
C ARG A 31 -0.31 -16.67 -2.21
N PRO A 32 -0.48 -15.35 -2.09
CA PRO A 32 0.64 -14.42 -2.02
C PRO A 32 1.62 -14.80 -0.90
N ILE A 33 2.90 -14.93 -1.24
CA ILE A 33 3.98 -15.03 -0.26
C ILE A 33 4.39 -13.59 0.06
N THR A 34 3.90 -13.08 1.19
CA THR A 34 4.20 -11.71 1.63
C THR A 34 5.37 -11.72 2.61
N HIS A 35 6.17 -10.65 2.62
CA HIS A 35 7.29 -10.49 3.56
C HIS A 35 6.80 -10.66 5.02
N ASN A 36 5.64 -10.07 5.36
CA ASN A 36 5.09 -10.16 6.71
C ASN A 36 4.62 -11.57 7.10
N MET A 37 4.32 -12.47 6.16
CA MET A 37 4.01 -13.86 6.48
C MET A 37 5.26 -14.64 6.90
N ASN A 38 6.42 -14.31 6.35
CA ASN A 38 7.70 -14.88 6.76
C ASN A 38 8.16 -14.33 8.11
N ASP A 39 7.87 -13.06 8.40
CA ASP A 39 8.24 -12.41 9.66
C ASP A 39 7.28 -12.69 10.82
N MET A 40 6.27 -13.54 10.67
CA MET A 40 5.38 -13.90 11.78
C MET A 40 6.17 -14.64 12.87
N HIS A 41 6.66 -13.87 13.83
CA HIS A 41 7.27 -14.35 15.07
C HIS A 41 6.22 -14.98 16.00
N ASN A 42 6.65 -15.96 16.79
CA ASN A 42 5.82 -16.72 17.73
C ASN A 42 5.26 -15.90 18.91
N ASP A 43 5.62 -14.62 19.04
CA ASP A 43 5.22 -13.73 20.15
C ASP A 43 4.16 -12.72 19.69
N LEU A 44 3.06 -13.23 19.14
CA LEU A 44 1.98 -12.40 18.58
C LEU A 44 1.16 -11.65 19.65
N VAL A 45 1.30 -12.00 20.93
CA VAL A 45 0.48 -11.50 22.04
C VAL A 45 1.35 -11.29 23.29
N ASP A 46 1.40 -10.05 23.77
CA ASP A 46 2.22 -9.66 24.93
C ASP A 46 1.46 -9.75 26.26
N SER A 47 0.13 -9.65 26.22
CA SER A 47 -0.74 -9.67 27.41
C SER A 47 -2.18 -10.04 27.07
N GLU A 48 -3.01 -10.25 28.10
CA GLU A 48 -4.45 -10.50 27.92
C GLU A 48 -5.17 -9.31 27.27
N ASP A 49 -4.81 -8.08 27.66
CA ASP A 49 -5.41 -6.86 27.09
C ASP A 49 -4.98 -6.65 25.65
N ASP A 50 -3.71 -6.95 25.33
CA ASP A 50 -3.21 -6.96 23.96
C ASP A 50 -3.96 -8.00 23.10
N CYS A 51 -4.21 -9.20 23.62
CA CYS A 51 -5.02 -10.22 22.96
C CYS A 51 -6.43 -9.71 22.64
N ARG A 52 -7.11 -9.11 23.62
CA ARG A 52 -8.45 -8.53 23.44
C ARG A 52 -8.45 -7.42 22.39
N ASN A 53 -7.45 -6.54 22.44
CA ASN A 53 -7.29 -5.45 21.50
C ASN A 53 -7.12 -5.93 20.06
N LYS A 54 -6.23 -6.89 19.86
CA LYS A 54 -5.97 -7.57 18.58
C LYS A 54 -7.20 -8.30 18.04
N TYR A 55 -7.97 -8.95 18.91
CA TYR A 55 -9.23 -9.61 18.54
C TYR A 55 -10.29 -8.60 18.10
N VAL A 56 -10.54 -7.57 18.89
CA VAL A 56 -11.57 -6.55 18.59
C VAL A 56 -11.27 -5.85 17.27
N ALA A 57 -10.03 -5.43 17.04
CA ALA A 57 -9.63 -4.77 15.79
C ALA A 57 -9.93 -5.66 14.57
N ARG A 58 -9.50 -6.93 14.61
CA ARG A 58 -9.74 -7.90 13.51
C ARG A 58 -11.22 -8.23 13.34
N TYR A 59 -11.97 -8.32 14.43
CA TYR A 59 -13.40 -8.57 14.39
C TYR A 59 -14.15 -7.40 13.71
N LEU A 60 -13.83 -6.16 14.07
CA LEU A 60 -14.39 -4.97 13.42
C LEU A 60 -14.03 -4.90 11.94
N PHE A 61 -12.76 -5.12 11.61
CA PHE A 61 -12.29 -5.20 10.23
C PHE A 61 -13.05 -6.26 9.42
N HIS A 62 -13.22 -7.45 9.98
CA HIS A 62 -14.01 -8.54 9.37
C HIS A 62 -15.47 -8.16 9.15
N LEU A 63 -16.10 -7.43 10.10
CA LEU A 63 -17.46 -6.93 9.93
C LEU A 63 -17.56 -5.91 8.79
N LEU A 64 -16.58 -5.02 8.66
CA LEU A 64 -16.50 -4.08 7.53
C LEU A 64 -16.31 -4.82 6.20
N ALA A 65 -15.43 -5.82 6.18
CA ALA A 65 -15.21 -6.67 5.00
C ALA A 65 -16.50 -7.37 4.55
N LYS A 66 -17.24 -7.97 5.49
CA LYS A 66 -18.52 -8.65 5.21
C LYS A 66 -19.58 -7.73 4.64
N LYS A 67 -19.55 -6.44 5.00
CA LYS A 67 -20.47 -5.43 4.47
C LYS A 67 -20.02 -4.85 3.13
N GLY A 68 -18.85 -5.23 2.61
CA GLY A 68 -18.27 -4.67 1.39
C GLY A 68 -17.74 -3.24 1.57
N HIS A 69 -17.55 -2.80 2.81
CA HIS A 69 -17.21 -1.41 3.12
C HIS A 69 -15.72 -1.08 2.87
N LEU A 70 -14.83 -2.07 2.98
CA LEU A 70 -13.39 -1.86 2.86
C LEU A 70 -12.98 -1.37 1.48
N SER A 71 -13.54 -1.95 0.41
CA SER A 71 -13.13 -1.63 -0.96
C SER A 71 -13.46 -0.20 -1.40
N ALA A 72 -14.51 0.39 -0.82
CA ALA A 72 -14.96 1.75 -1.12
C ALA A 72 -14.36 2.80 -0.18
N PHE A 73 -13.74 2.40 0.94
CA PHE A 73 -13.25 3.32 1.95
C PHE A 73 -12.24 4.32 1.39
N GLY A 74 -12.47 5.61 1.64
CA GLY A 74 -11.60 6.68 1.15
C GLY A 74 -11.59 6.85 -0.37
N PHE A 75 -12.64 6.40 -1.07
CA PHE A 75 -12.93 6.75 -2.46
C PHE A 75 -14.23 7.55 -2.56
N LEU A 76 -14.55 8.05 -3.75
CA LEU A 76 -15.80 8.74 -4.05
C LEU A 76 -17.05 7.91 -3.66
N GLU A 77 -16.97 6.59 -3.77
CA GLU A 77 -18.05 5.66 -3.43
C GLU A 77 -18.17 5.38 -1.92
N ASP A 78 -17.28 5.91 -1.08
CA ASP A 78 -17.40 5.84 0.37
C ASP A 78 -18.65 6.61 0.83
N ASN A 79 -19.64 5.89 1.34
CA ASN A 79 -20.89 6.46 1.82
C ASN A 79 -21.20 6.11 3.28
N TRP A 80 -20.23 5.52 4.00
CA TRP A 80 -20.45 4.96 5.32
C TRP A 80 -19.46 5.46 6.36
N SER A 81 -18.25 5.87 5.94
CA SER A 81 -17.22 6.34 6.87
C SER A 81 -17.56 7.72 7.44
N ALA A 82 -16.88 8.10 8.52
CA ALA A 82 -16.96 9.48 9.02
C ALA A 82 -16.27 10.45 8.05
N GLN A 83 -15.21 9.98 7.38
CA GLN A 83 -14.40 10.76 6.45
C GLN A 83 -15.17 11.16 5.19
N SER A 84 -16.05 10.30 4.68
CA SER A 84 -16.89 10.64 3.52
C SER A 84 -17.88 11.77 3.78
N GLN A 85 -18.19 12.08 5.04
CA GLN A 85 -19.08 13.18 5.41
C GLN A 85 -18.37 14.53 5.43
N SER A 86 -17.04 14.54 5.53
CA SER A 86 -16.23 15.74 5.73
C SER A 86 -15.23 16.02 4.61
N LEU A 87 -14.85 14.99 3.84
CA LEU A 87 -13.91 15.11 2.74
C LEU A 87 -14.64 15.03 1.40
N GLU A 88 -14.35 16.00 0.54
CA GLU A 88 -14.70 15.95 -0.87
C GLU A 88 -13.61 15.20 -1.62
N LEU A 89 -13.88 13.94 -1.96
CA LEU A 89 -12.97 13.07 -2.72
C LEU A 89 -13.33 13.11 -4.20
N SER A 90 -12.34 12.98 -5.08
CA SER A 90 -12.50 12.97 -6.52
C SER A 90 -12.13 11.62 -7.16
N CYS A 91 -11.33 10.82 -6.45
CA CYS A 91 -10.87 9.51 -6.91
C CYS A 91 -11.94 8.44 -6.69
N SER A 92 -12.37 7.80 -7.77
CA SER A 92 -13.25 6.64 -7.74
C SER A 92 -12.48 5.35 -7.44
N MET A 93 -13.15 4.38 -6.81
CA MET A 93 -12.52 3.09 -6.51
C MET A 93 -12.19 2.33 -7.80
N PRO A 94 -11.03 1.64 -7.88
CA PRO A 94 -10.71 0.83 -9.04
C PRO A 94 -11.67 -0.35 -9.18
N CYS A 95 -11.88 -0.82 -10.41
CA CYS A 95 -12.74 -1.98 -10.68
C CYS A 95 -12.23 -3.22 -9.92
N GLY A 96 -13.08 -3.80 -9.08
CA GLY A 96 -12.72 -4.96 -8.24
C GLY A 96 -12.69 -6.30 -8.99
N THR A 97 -13.04 -6.32 -10.28
CA THR A 97 -13.00 -7.51 -11.13
C THR A 97 -11.90 -7.34 -12.17
N ASP A 98 -10.87 -8.18 -12.09
CA ASP A 98 -9.84 -8.40 -13.11
C ASP A 98 -8.78 -7.29 -13.32
N SER A 99 -8.60 -6.38 -12.35
CA SER A 99 -7.49 -5.42 -12.34
C SER A 99 -6.69 -5.53 -11.04
N PHE A 100 -5.80 -6.51 -10.98
CA PHE A 100 -4.77 -6.62 -9.94
C PHE A 100 -3.44 -6.08 -10.48
N ARG A 101 -2.54 -5.72 -9.57
CA ARG A 101 -1.26 -5.09 -9.89
C ARG A 101 -0.11 -5.84 -9.25
N LEU A 102 1.05 -5.77 -9.90
CA LEU A 102 2.29 -6.19 -9.27
C LEU A 102 2.55 -5.33 -8.05
N TRP A 103 2.75 -5.96 -6.90
CA TRP A 103 3.06 -5.31 -5.65
C TRP A 103 4.26 -5.99 -5.00
N CYS A 104 5.09 -5.20 -4.33
CA CYS A 104 6.14 -5.71 -3.46
C CYS A 104 6.16 -4.84 -2.19
N ASP A 105 6.18 -5.50 -1.03
CA ASP A 105 6.13 -4.80 0.26
C ASP A 105 7.42 -3.99 0.55
N ASP A 106 8.52 -4.33 -0.12
CA ASP A 106 9.85 -3.73 0.08
C ASP A 106 10.50 -3.14 -1.19
N LEU A 107 9.80 -2.22 -1.85
CA LEU A 107 10.38 -1.41 -2.95
C LEU A 107 11.19 -0.20 -2.45
N ARG A 108 11.90 -0.35 -1.33
CA ARG A 108 12.71 0.72 -0.76
C ARG A 108 13.89 1.10 -1.67
N PRO A 109 14.42 2.33 -1.57
CA PRO A 109 15.54 2.77 -2.40
C PRO A 109 16.80 1.89 -2.30
N HIS A 110 17.02 1.18 -1.19
CA HIS A 110 18.17 0.28 -1.02
C HIS A 110 18.11 -0.96 -1.94
N ASN A 111 16.91 -1.32 -2.42
CA ASN A 111 16.68 -2.39 -3.39
C ASN A 111 16.79 -1.91 -4.85
N ILE A 112 17.18 -0.66 -5.11
CA ILE A 112 17.31 -0.10 -6.45
C ILE A 112 18.77 0.17 -6.77
N LEU A 113 19.26 -0.44 -7.86
CA LEU A 113 20.61 -0.23 -8.36
C LEU A 113 20.65 0.93 -9.35
N LEU A 114 21.69 1.76 -9.20
CA LEU A 114 21.99 2.87 -10.11
C LEU A 114 23.33 2.62 -10.81
N ASP A 115 23.47 3.12 -12.04
CA ASP A 115 24.77 3.23 -12.70
C ASP A 115 25.54 4.48 -12.23
N HIS A 116 26.72 4.71 -12.81
CA HIS A 116 27.58 5.87 -12.51
C HIS A 116 27.03 7.22 -13.00
N HIS A 117 25.89 7.22 -13.71
CA HIS A 117 25.17 8.41 -14.15
C HIS A 117 23.83 8.57 -13.41
N ASP A 118 23.63 7.86 -12.29
CA ASP A 118 22.39 7.84 -11.51
C ASP A 118 21.15 7.31 -12.25
N ASN A 119 21.34 6.55 -13.34
CA ASN A 119 20.23 5.87 -14.01
C ASN A 119 19.88 4.58 -13.29
N ILE A 120 18.57 4.29 -13.16
CA ILE A 120 18.09 3.02 -12.63
C ILE A 120 18.44 1.89 -13.60
N VAL A 121 19.21 0.91 -13.12
CA VAL A 121 19.63 -0.26 -13.92
C VAL A 121 18.93 -1.55 -13.54
N ALA A 122 18.54 -1.70 -12.27
CA ALA A 122 17.82 -2.87 -11.80
C ALA A 122 17.09 -2.57 -10.48
N ALA A 123 16.00 -3.29 -10.26
CA ALA A 123 15.40 -3.46 -8.94
C ALA A 123 15.69 -4.89 -8.46
N LEU A 124 15.97 -5.03 -7.18
CA LEU A 124 16.31 -6.27 -6.50
C LEU A 124 15.13 -6.73 -5.63
N ASP A 125 15.34 -7.88 -4.97
CA ASP A 125 14.48 -8.33 -3.87
C ASP A 125 13.02 -8.61 -4.26
N TRP A 126 12.86 -9.28 -5.41
CA TRP A 126 11.56 -9.66 -5.96
C TRP A 126 10.93 -10.87 -5.26
N GLU A 127 11.58 -11.47 -4.26
CA GLU A 127 11.15 -12.73 -3.63
C GLU A 127 9.79 -12.64 -2.93
N PHE A 128 9.36 -11.42 -2.56
CA PHE A 128 8.05 -11.13 -1.99
C PHE A 128 7.15 -10.29 -2.89
N ALA A 129 7.41 -10.31 -4.21
CA ALA A 129 6.53 -9.68 -5.17
C ALA A 129 5.33 -10.58 -5.51
N TYR A 130 4.13 -10.01 -5.53
CA TYR A 130 2.89 -10.74 -5.76
C TYR A 130 1.86 -9.88 -6.49
N SER A 131 0.84 -10.53 -7.03
CA SER A 131 -0.34 -9.86 -7.59
C SER A 131 -1.30 -9.46 -6.48
N ALA A 132 -1.58 -8.17 -6.35
CA ALA A 132 -2.34 -7.57 -5.26
C ALA A 132 -3.50 -6.70 -5.74
N PRO A 133 -4.47 -6.35 -4.87
CA PRO A 133 -5.48 -5.35 -5.17
C PRO A 133 -4.87 -4.05 -5.70
N THR A 134 -5.46 -3.46 -6.74
CA THR A 134 -5.00 -2.18 -7.31
C THR A 134 -4.93 -1.08 -6.25
N GLN A 135 -5.81 -1.11 -5.23
CA GLN A 135 -5.85 -0.15 -4.14
C GLN A 135 -4.49 0.07 -3.47
N PHE A 136 -3.69 -0.98 -3.27
CA PHE A 136 -2.36 -0.85 -2.65
C PHE A 136 -1.43 0.04 -3.48
N SER A 137 -1.59 0.02 -4.80
CA SER A 137 -0.84 0.85 -5.75
C SER A 137 -1.28 2.31 -5.77
N LEU A 138 -2.41 2.63 -5.14
CA LEU A 138 -3.01 3.96 -5.05
C LEU A 138 -2.70 4.66 -3.71
N ASP A 139 -1.76 4.09 -2.96
CA ASP A 139 -1.27 4.61 -1.69
C ASP A 139 0.18 5.06 -1.78
N PRO A 140 0.57 6.12 -1.06
CA PRO A 140 1.94 6.58 -1.06
C PRO A 140 2.87 5.54 -0.42
N PRO A 141 4.15 5.48 -0.84
CA PRO A 141 5.08 4.50 -0.30
C PRO A 141 5.33 4.78 1.18
N TRP A 142 5.09 3.79 2.04
CA TRP A 142 5.34 3.93 3.49
C TRP A 142 6.80 4.28 3.80
N TRP A 143 7.73 3.91 2.92
CA TRP A 143 9.17 4.02 3.14
C TRP A 143 9.77 5.41 2.87
N LEU A 144 8.98 6.47 2.66
CA LEU A 144 9.53 7.83 2.52
C LEU A 144 10.39 8.27 3.72
N LEU A 145 10.17 7.69 4.90
CA LEU A 145 10.99 7.91 6.10
C LEU A 145 11.99 6.79 6.39
N LEU A 146 12.03 5.73 5.56
CA LEU A 146 12.89 4.54 5.70
C LEU A 146 12.70 3.72 6.99
N GLN A 147 11.90 4.21 7.93
CA GLN A 147 11.54 3.56 9.20
C GLN A 147 10.03 3.35 9.27
N LEU A 148 9.65 2.18 9.78
CA LEU A 148 8.25 1.77 9.93
C LEU A 148 7.52 2.68 10.94
N PRO A 149 6.25 3.07 10.67
CA PRO A 149 5.42 3.84 11.59
C PRO A 149 5.37 3.24 13.00
N GLU A 150 5.21 1.92 13.09
CA GLU A 150 5.07 1.20 14.35
C GLU A 150 6.38 1.03 15.15
N LEU A 151 7.53 1.31 14.52
CA LEU A 151 8.85 1.31 15.17
C LEU A 151 9.40 2.72 15.38
N TRP A 152 8.60 3.76 15.14
CA TRP A 152 9.05 5.14 15.30
C TRP A 152 9.17 5.50 16.80
N PRO A 153 10.33 5.99 17.28
CA PRO A 153 10.57 6.17 18.72
C PRO A 153 9.60 7.14 19.41
N SER A 154 9.16 8.16 18.68
CA SER A 154 8.21 9.17 19.17
C SER A 154 6.75 8.78 18.98
N GLY A 155 6.48 7.57 18.47
CA GLY A 155 5.15 7.07 18.18
C GLY A 155 4.62 7.45 16.79
N ILE A 156 3.51 6.82 16.43
CA ILE A 156 2.95 6.84 15.08
C ILE A 156 2.41 8.22 14.66
N ASP A 157 2.02 9.07 15.60
CA ASP A 157 1.50 10.41 15.32
C ASP A 157 2.62 11.37 14.92
N ASP A 158 3.76 11.31 15.61
CA ASP A 158 4.97 12.05 15.24
C ASP A 158 5.49 11.58 13.87
N TRP A 159 5.53 10.26 13.64
CA TRP A 159 5.85 9.69 12.32
C TRP A 159 4.96 10.29 11.24
N SER A 160 3.65 10.39 11.49
CA SER A 160 2.68 10.95 10.55
C SER A 160 2.99 12.39 10.17
N GLN A 161 3.35 13.23 11.14
CA GLN A 161 3.65 14.65 10.90
C GLN A 161 4.91 14.80 10.04
N VAL A 162 5.95 14.01 10.34
CA VAL A 162 7.20 14.01 9.57
C VAL A 162 6.96 13.43 8.17
N TYR A 163 6.15 12.37 8.07
CA TYR A 163 5.82 11.72 6.81
C TYR A 163 5.05 12.66 5.88
N GLU A 164 4.07 13.40 6.40
CA GLU A 164 3.28 14.34 5.60
C GLU A 164 4.15 15.39 4.91
N ALA A 165 5.20 15.89 5.58
CA ALA A 165 6.14 16.83 4.97
C ALA A 165 6.90 16.21 3.78
N ARG A 166 7.28 14.93 3.87
CA ARG A 166 7.96 14.21 2.78
C ARG A 166 6.99 13.79 1.67
N LEU A 167 5.76 13.44 2.04
CA LEU A 167 4.69 13.13 1.11
C LEU A 167 4.43 14.30 0.18
N ARG A 168 4.42 15.55 0.68
CA ARG A 168 4.27 16.74 -0.18
C ARG A 168 5.36 16.83 -1.27
N THR A 169 6.62 16.60 -0.91
CA THR A 169 7.72 16.56 -1.89
C THR A 169 7.56 15.41 -2.89
N TRP A 170 7.15 14.24 -2.41
CA TRP A 170 6.90 13.08 -3.25
C TRP A 170 5.76 13.33 -4.25
N LEU A 171 4.66 13.93 -3.81
CA LEU A 171 3.51 14.27 -4.65
C LEU A 171 3.90 15.23 -5.77
N HIS A 172 4.70 16.27 -5.48
CA HIS A 172 5.21 17.16 -6.52
C HIS A 172 6.05 16.43 -7.57
N ALA A 173 6.93 15.52 -7.16
CA ALA A 173 7.71 14.72 -8.10
C ALA A 173 6.86 13.75 -8.91
N MET A 174 5.79 13.19 -8.32
CA MET A 174 4.82 12.35 -9.04
C MET A 174 4.05 13.16 -10.10
N GLU A 175 3.59 14.36 -9.73
CA GLU A 175 2.90 15.28 -10.64
C GLU A 175 3.78 15.64 -11.85
N ASP A 176 5.06 15.97 -11.61
CA ASP A 176 6.03 16.26 -12.69
C ASP A 176 6.22 15.09 -13.66
N GLU A 177 6.29 13.86 -13.14
CA GLU A 177 6.39 12.65 -13.98
C GLU A 177 5.11 12.42 -14.78
N GLU A 178 3.93 12.58 -14.16
CA GLU A 178 2.61 12.43 -14.80
C GLU A 178 2.38 13.35 -15.99
N TRP A 179 2.99 14.55 -15.99
CA TRP A 179 2.96 15.48 -17.13
C TRP A 179 3.80 15.02 -18.33
N GLY A 180 4.68 14.03 -18.15
CA GLY A 180 5.50 13.46 -19.22
C GLY A 180 4.72 12.59 -20.21
N GLU A 181 5.10 12.62 -21.50
CA GLU A 181 4.51 11.72 -22.49
C GLU A 181 4.85 10.24 -22.17
N GLY A 182 3.83 9.37 -22.16
CA GLY A 182 4.01 7.91 -22.10
C GLY A 182 3.60 7.22 -20.80
N ILE A 183 2.86 7.87 -19.90
CA ILE A 183 2.31 7.23 -18.69
C ILE A 183 0.88 6.79 -18.94
N ASN A 184 0.60 5.52 -18.66
CA ASN A 184 -0.70 4.92 -18.91
C ASN A 184 -1.37 4.33 -17.65
N PHE A 185 -0.99 4.75 -16.43
CA PHE A 185 -1.66 4.25 -15.23
C PHE A 185 -1.45 5.00 -13.88
N PRO A 186 -2.54 5.13 -13.09
CA PRO A 186 -3.80 5.79 -13.45
C PRO A 186 -3.55 7.25 -13.83
N ALA A 187 -4.47 7.87 -14.58
CA ALA A 187 -4.45 9.33 -14.71
C ALA A 187 -4.59 9.95 -13.32
N ASN A 188 -3.64 10.82 -12.94
CA ASN A 188 -3.58 11.49 -11.64
C ASN A 188 -3.33 10.53 -10.44
N LEU A 189 -2.36 9.62 -10.54
CA LEU A 189 -1.90 8.82 -9.41
C LEU A 189 -1.58 9.70 -8.20
N SER A 190 -0.92 10.83 -8.39
CA SER A 190 -0.66 11.85 -7.37
C SER A 190 -1.92 12.25 -6.58
N THR A 191 -3.06 12.44 -7.26
CA THR A 191 -4.36 12.70 -6.60
C THR A 191 -4.80 11.51 -5.77
N TYR A 192 -4.69 10.28 -6.30
CA TYR A 192 -5.00 9.06 -5.54
C TYR A 192 -4.15 8.96 -4.28
N LEU A 193 -2.83 9.13 -4.39
CA LEU A 193 -1.89 9.07 -3.26
C LEU A 193 -2.24 10.12 -2.19
N ARG A 194 -2.61 11.32 -2.62
CA ARG A 194 -2.99 12.43 -1.74
C ARG A 194 -4.31 12.14 -1.02
N GLU A 195 -5.33 11.76 -1.76
CA GLU A 195 -6.65 11.44 -1.19
C GLU A 195 -6.59 10.21 -0.27
N SER A 196 -5.71 9.25 -0.56
CA SER A 196 -5.51 8.08 0.31
C SER A 196 -4.97 8.45 1.68
N TRP A 197 -4.04 9.41 1.72
CA TRP A 197 -3.50 9.92 2.98
C TRP A 197 -4.57 10.71 3.75
N LEU A 198 -5.29 11.63 3.09
CA LEU A 198 -6.29 12.50 3.72
C LEU A 198 -7.48 11.71 4.26
N SER A 199 -7.96 10.72 3.52
CA SER A 199 -9.09 9.86 3.93
C SER A 199 -8.71 8.81 4.97
N GLY A 200 -7.41 8.57 5.19
CA GLY A 200 -6.93 7.48 6.01
C GLY A 200 -6.94 6.11 5.32
N ARG A 201 -7.30 6.03 4.03
CA ARG A 201 -7.22 4.79 3.24
C ARG A 201 -5.83 4.15 3.30
N PHE A 202 -4.78 4.98 3.25
CA PHE A 202 -3.40 4.55 3.46
C PHE A 202 -3.25 3.68 4.72
N TRP A 203 -3.85 4.08 5.84
CA TRP A 203 -3.73 3.35 7.11
C TRP A 203 -4.50 2.04 7.10
N LEU A 204 -5.68 2.03 6.47
CA LEU A 204 -6.47 0.81 6.30
C LEU A 204 -5.68 -0.23 5.49
N ASP A 205 -5.18 0.16 4.32
CA ASP A 205 -4.45 -0.71 3.40
C ASP A 205 -3.09 -1.12 3.98
N TYR A 206 -2.39 -0.21 4.66
CA TYR A 206 -1.17 -0.53 5.41
C TYR A 206 -1.42 -1.56 6.52
N ALA A 207 -2.51 -1.42 7.30
CA ALA A 207 -2.88 -2.38 8.33
C ALA A 207 -3.15 -3.77 7.73
N THR A 208 -3.83 -3.86 6.58
CA THR A 208 -4.14 -5.17 5.96
C THR A 208 -2.90 -6.00 5.64
N ARG A 209 -1.76 -5.34 5.39
CA ARG A 209 -0.50 -5.98 5.09
C ARG A 209 0.29 -6.32 6.36
N LYS A 210 0.11 -5.56 7.45
CA LYS A 210 0.89 -5.68 8.69
C LYS A 210 0.18 -6.51 9.75
N SER A 211 0.46 -7.82 9.77
CA SER A 211 -0.18 -8.76 10.72
C SER A 211 0.11 -8.44 12.20
N TRP A 212 1.35 -8.16 12.57
CA TRP A 212 1.72 -8.01 13.98
C TRP A 212 1.31 -6.67 14.60
N ALA A 213 1.42 -5.57 13.84
CA ALA A 213 1.06 -4.21 14.27
C ALA A 213 -0.39 -3.82 13.95
N PHE A 214 -1.19 -4.76 13.43
CA PHE A 214 -2.52 -4.52 12.86
C PHE A 214 -3.40 -3.61 13.72
N ASP A 215 -3.56 -3.93 15.00
CA ASP A 215 -4.46 -3.22 15.91
C ASP A 215 -3.96 -1.83 16.29
N THR A 216 -2.64 -1.64 16.34
CA THR A 216 -2.04 -0.32 16.55
C THR A 216 -2.29 0.58 15.34
N ILE A 217 -2.11 0.06 14.12
CA ILE A 217 -2.36 0.80 12.88
C ILE A 217 -3.86 1.07 12.68
N PHE A 218 -4.71 0.04 12.83
CA PHE A 218 -6.14 0.12 12.53
C PHE A 218 -6.92 1.08 13.44
N ARG A 219 -6.36 1.46 14.59
CA ARG A 219 -6.96 2.41 15.54
C ARG A 219 -6.62 3.87 15.24
N LYS A 220 -5.72 4.13 14.31
CA LYS A 220 -5.34 5.46 13.87
C LYS A 220 -6.42 6.08 13.00
#